data_AF-A0A9W5V454-F1
#
_entry.id   AF-A0A9W5V454-F1
#
_cell.length_a   1.000
_cell.length_b   1.000
_cell.length_c   1.000
_cell.angle_alpha   90.00
_cell.angle_beta   90.00
_cell.angle_gamma   90.00
#
_symmetry.space_group_name_H-M   'P 1'
#
loop_
_entity.id
_entity.type
_entity.pdbx_description
1 polymer ?
#
loop_
_entity_poly.entity_id
_entity_poly.type
_entity_poly.pdbx_seq_one_letter_code
_entity_poly.pdbx_strand_id
1 'polypeptide(L)'
;MKRIVDQAIYEKHVSQENKNLVKDFLIEKKAQGKAASTLQQYNWDLRIILFLIHEHFENKNLIELTRKDIRNLSIIFQDMGMSNARVNGLMSALRSALEFCADDDDYNYEFNVGSRVRGKRGKKFRLYYNPRVQECIRLYMNQRGKDTIPDLFVRVYKNGGRKTLNKSVFNYWCKIFAKMLNEKEGKEFKINPHCFRHSRLDNLKVQGVPLEKLKSLANHSDISITESYLKDRSEEDIAEIFGMDPSYFAA
;
A
#
# COMPACT_ATOMS: atom_id res chain seq x y z
N MET A 1 17.06 21.54 23.40
CA MET A 1 15.74 21.03 22.99
C MET A 1 15.40 19.89 23.94
N LYS A 2 14.49 20.11 24.89
CA LYS A 2 14.14 19.13 25.93
C LYS A 2 13.78 17.79 25.25
N ARG A 3 14.26 16.68 25.81
CA ARG A 3 13.83 15.33 25.44
C ARG A 3 12.30 15.35 25.36
N ILE A 4 11.75 15.29 24.13
CA ILE A 4 10.30 15.44 23.91
C ILE A 4 9.54 14.33 24.65
N VAL A 5 10.22 13.22 24.95
CA VAL A 5 9.72 12.17 25.83
C VAL A 5 10.80 11.82 26.85
N ASP A 6 10.48 11.93 28.13
CA ASP A 6 11.34 11.42 29.19
C ASP A 6 11.46 9.89 29.08
N GLN A 7 12.66 9.36 29.34
CA GLN A 7 12.89 7.93 29.16
C GLN A 7 12.12 7.06 30.14
N ALA A 8 11.98 7.47 31.40
CA ALA A 8 11.18 6.75 32.38
C ALA A 8 9.69 6.78 32.02
N ILE A 9 9.20 7.91 31.48
CA ILE A 9 7.81 8.00 30.98
C ILE A 9 7.60 7.04 29.80
N TYR A 10 8.51 7.07 28.82
CA TYR A 10 8.46 6.16 27.67
C TYR A 10 8.45 4.69 28.08
N GLU A 11 9.37 4.32 28.98
CA GLU A 11 9.51 2.93 29.45
C GLU A 11 8.29 2.46 30.22
N LYS A 12 7.66 3.35 31.00
CA LYS A 12 6.46 3.04 31.80
C LYS A 12 5.18 2.95 30.97
N HIS A 13 4.99 3.82 30.00
CA HIS A 13 3.67 4.07 29.39
C HIS A 13 3.49 3.48 27.98
N VAL A 14 4.54 3.44 27.17
CA VAL A 14 4.45 2.90 25.80
C VAL A 14 4.32 1.37 25.85
N SER A 15 3.51 0.79 24.95
CA SER A 15 3.31 -0.67 24.90
C SER A 15 4.60 -1.42 24.60
N GLN A 16 4.76 -2.61 25.20
CA GLN A 16 5.95 -3.43 24.99
C GLN A 16 6.05 -3.94 23.55
N GLU A 17 4.92 -4.25 22.93
CA GLU A 17 4.85 -4.67 21.52
C GLU A 17 5.42 -3.61 20.58
N ASN A 18 5.01 -2.35 20.73
CA ASN A 18 5.52 -1.25 19.92
C ASN A 18 7.03 -1.03 20.14
N LYS A 19 7.51 -1.17 21.38
CA LYS A 19 8.96 -1.08 21.68
C LYS A 19 9.75 -2.20 20.99
N ASN A 20 9.22 -3.42 20.99
CA ASN A 20 9.84 -4.57 20.34
C ASN A 20 9.90 -4.37 18.82
N LEU A 21 8.81 -3.91 18.21
CA LEU A 21 8.76 -3.58 16.78
C LEU A 21 9.83 -2.58 16.36
N VAL A 22 9.96 -1.47 17.12
CA VAL A 22 11.00 -0.47 16.83
C VAL A 22 12.40 -1.06 17.01
N LYS A 23 12.61 -1.95 17.99
CA LYS A 23 13.90 -2.62 18.19
C LYS A 23 14.25 -3.50 16.99
N ASP A 24 13.32 -4.31 16.51
CA ASP A 24 13.53 -5.20 15.37
C ASP A 24 13.79 -4.40 14.08
N PHE A 25 13.00 -3.35 13.85
CA PHE A 25 13.21 -2.39 12.77
C PHE A 25 14.64 -1.80 12.77
N LEU A 26 15.13 -1.37 13.94
CA LEU A 26 16.47 -0.79 14.06
C LEU A 26 17.58 -1.82 13.84
N ILE A 27 17.37 -3.08 14.26
CA ILE A 27 18.29 -4.19 13.99
C ILE A 27 18.40 -4.43 12.48
N GLU A 28 17.27 -4.48 11.79
CA GLU A 28 17.22 -4.67 10.34
C GLU A 28 17.91 -3.50 9.60
N LYS A 29 17.62 -2.25 9.98
CA LYS A 29 18.29 -1.08 9.38
C LYS A 29 19.80 -1.09 9.63
N LYS A 30 20.24 -1.60 10.78
CA LYS A 30 21.67 -1.78 11.08
C LYS A 30 22.28 -2.87 10.18
N ALA A 31 21.61 -3.99 9.99
CA ALA A 31 22.04 -5.05 9.09
C ALA A 31 22.15 -4.57 7.63
N GLN A 32 21.24 -3.68 7.21
CA GLN A 32 21.28 -2.99 5.90
C GLN A 32 22.41 -1.94 5.78
N GLY A 33 23.27 -1.79 6.79
CA GLY A 33 24.43 -0.89 6.74
C GLY A 33 24.09 0.60 6.89
N LYS A 34 22.96 0.95 7.50
CA LYS A 34 22.64 2.37 7.77
C LYS A 34 23.60 2.97 8.79
N ALA A 35 23.93 4.25 8.58
CA ALA A 35 24.82 5.00 9.47
C ALA A 35 24.26 5.07 10.91
N ALA A 36 25.16 5.03 11.90
CA ALA A 36 24.78 5.07 13.32
C ALA A 36 23.97 6.31 13.69
N SER A 37 24.29 7.47 13.11
CA SER A 37 23.53 8.70 13.28
C SER A 37 22.09 8.59 12.74
N THR A 38 21.90 7.90 11.62
CA THR A 38 20.57 7.63 11.05
C THR A 38 19.76 6.67 11.91
N LEU A 39 20.37 5.63 12.46
CA LEU A 39 19.72 4.71 13.40
C LEU A 39 19.28 5.43 14.69
N GLN A 40 20.15 6.30 15.20
CA GLN A 40 19.84 7.13 16.35
C GLN A 40 18.67 8.07 16.07
N GLN A 41 18.64 8.70 14.88
CA GLN A 41 17.54 9.55 14.46
C GLN A 41 16.22 8.78 14.37
N TYR A 42 16.22 7.61 13.73
CA TYR A 42 15.04 6.73 13.66
C TYR A 42 14.52 6.36 15.06
N ASN A 43 15.42 5.99 15.97
CA ASN A 43 15.05 5.66 17.34
C ASN A 43 14.37 6.85 18.04
N TRP A 44 14.99 8.04 17.98
CA TRP A 44 14.39 9.23 18.60
C TRP A 44 13.03 9.59 18.01
N ASP A 45 12.88 9.48 16.71
CA ASP A 45 11.65 9.82 16.00
C ASP A 45 10.53 8.86 16.36
N LEU A 46 10.79 7.56 16.29
CA LEU A 46 9.83 6.53 16.64
C LEU A 46 9.45 6.57 18.12
N ARG A 47 10.38 6.93 19.02
CA ARG A 47 10.05 7.13 20.44
C ARG A 47 9.02 8.24 20.66
N ILE A 48 9.17 9.36 19.96
CA ILE A 48 8.21 10.48 20.03
C ILE A 48 6.85 10.03 19.51
N ILE A 49 6.84 9.34 18.36
CA ILE A 49 5.61 8.82 17.74
C ILE A 49 4.89 7.86 18.70
N LEU A 50 5.60 6.88 19.25
CA LEU A 50 5.01 5.88 20.13
C LEU A 50 4.45 6.49 21.42
N PHE A 51 5.09 7.53 21.95
CA PHE A 51 4.54 8.26 23.08
C PHE A 51 3.24 8.99 22.71
N LEU A 52 3.18 9.64 21.55
CA LEU A 52 1.95 10.32 21.12
C LEU A 52 0.84 9.34 20.76
N ILE A 53 1.18 8.12 20.31
CA ILE A 53 0.22 7.03 20.16
C ILE A 53 -0.35 6.60 21.52
N HIS A 54 0.48 6.53 22.56
CA HIS A 54 0.00 6.31 23.92
C HIS A 54 -0.98 7.41 24.37
N GLU A 55 -0.60 8.67 24.23
CA GLU A 55 -1.38 9.81 24.74
C GLU A 55 -2.71 10.04 24.00
N HIS A 56 -2.75 9.78 22.69
CA HIS A 56 -3.88 10.20 21.84
C HIS A 56 -4.62 9.07 21.14
N PHE A 57 -4.07 7.84 21.15
CA PHE A 57 -4.58 6.72 20.37
C PHE A 57 -4.64 5.43 21.18
N GLU A 58 -4.86 5.54 22.50
CA GLU A 58 -5.04 4.40 23.41
C GLU A 58 -3.89 3.37 23.34
N ASN A 59 -2.68 3.84 23.03
CA ASN A 59 -1.48 3.00 22.91
C ASN A 59 -1.61 1.88 21.85
N LYS A 60 -2.43 2.13 20.82
CA LYS A 60 -2.67 1.21 19.70
C LYS A 60 -1.36 0.68 19.10
N ASN A 61 -1.37 -0.57 18.66
CA ASN A 61 -0.20 -1.14 18.00
C ASN A 61 0.07 -0.40 16.68
N LEU A 62 1.35 -0.15 16.34
CA LEU A 62 1.74 0.55 15.11
C LEU A 62 1.11 -0.07 13.86
N ILE A 63 1.01 -1.40 13.80
CA ILE A 63 0.45 -2.13 12.65
C ILE A 63 -1.07 -1.96 12.52
N GLU A 64 -1.75 -1.55 13.58
CA GLU A 64 -3.20 -1.33 13.63
C GLU A 64 -3.56 0.14 13.36
N LEU A 65 -2.57 1.02 13.20
CA LEU A 65 -2.82 2.42 12.88
C LEU A 65 -3.57 2.55 11.57
N THR A 66 -4.75 3.14 11.65
CA THR A 66 -5.54 3.45 10.47
C THR A 66 -4.96 4.68 9.78
N ARG A 67 -5.39 4.90 8.53
CA ARG A 67 -5.05 6.13 7.80
C ARG A 67 -5.53 7.39 8.53
N LYS A 68 -6.66 7.31 9.22
CA LYS A 68 -7.19 8.41 10.04
C LYS A 68 -6.25 8.70 11.21
N ASP A 69 -5.71 7.66 11.85
CA ASP A 69 -4.78 7.81 12.97
C ASP A 69 -3.49 8.51 12.52
N ILE A 70 -2.92 8.08 11.38
CA ILE A 70 -1.71 8.70 10.80
C ILE A 70 -1.92 10.17 10.44
N ARG A 71 -3.10 10.52 9.89
CA ARG A 71 -3.47 11.91 9.59
C ARG A 71 -3.58 12.74 10.88
N ASN A 72 -4.31 12.23 11.86
CA ASN A 72 -4.50 12.91 13.14
C ASN A 72 -3.17 13.09 13.86
N LEU A 73 -2.27 12.10 13.79
CA LEU A 73 -0.91 12.20 14.34
C LEU A 73 -0.10 13.32 13.66
N SER A 74 -0.21 13.46 12.33
CA SER A 74 0.42 14.58 11.62
C SER A 74 -0.13 15.94 12.03
N ILE A 75 -1.43 16.04 12.29
CA ILE A 75 -2.07 17.27 12.79
C ILE A 75 -1.57 17.58 14.20
N ILE A 76 -1.49 16.57 15.09
CA ILE A 76 -0.94 16.73 16.43
C ILE A 76 0.50 17.28 16.37
N PHE A 77 1.35 16.79 15.47
CA PHE A 77 2.70 17.36 15.32
C PHE A 77 2.69 18.85 14.94
N GLN A 78 1.76 19.26 14.08
CA GLN A 78 1.60 20.65 13.66
C GLN A 78 1.05 21.52 14.81
N ASP A 79 0.06 21.03 15.54
CA ASP A 79 -0.52 21.70 16.70
C ASP A 79 0.49 21.86 17.84
N MET A 80 1.46 20.94 17.95
CA MET A 80 2.63 21.07 18.84
C MET A 80 3.67 22.10 18.36
N GLY A 81 3.42 22.80 17.25
CA GLY A 81 4.28 23.84 16.70
C GLY A 81 5.55 23.32 16.01
N MET A 82 5.58 22.05 15.59
CA MET A 82 6.75 21.49 14.90
C MET A 82 6.87 22.05 13.47
N SER A 83 8.11 22.29 13.02
CA SER A 83 8.34 22.70 11.63
C SER A 83 7.98 21.59 10.64
N ASN A 84 7.56 21.97 9.43
CA ASN A 84 7.22 21.01 8.37
C ASN A 84 8.37 20.01 8.10
N ALA A 85 9.62 20.45 8.17
CA ALA A 85 10.78 19.56 8.04
C ALA A 85 10.84 18.50 9.16
N ARG A 86 10.51 18.88 10.40
CA ARG A 86 10.48 17.94 11.54
C ARG A 86 9.34 16.95 11.41
N VAL A 87 8.14 17.43 11.05
CA VAL A 87 6.96 16.59 10.77
C VAL A 87 7.29 15.57 9.69
N ASN A 88 7.90 16.00 8.58
CA ASN A 88 8.30 15.13 7.49
C ASN A 88 9.33 14.08 7.92
N GLY A 89 10.29 14.46 8.77
CA GLY A 89 11.26 13.53 9.35
C GLY A 89 10.58 12.44 10.20
N LEU A 90 9.69 12.83 11.11
CA LEU A 90 8.90 11.90 11.94
C LEU A 90 8.07 10.96 11.06
N MET A 91 7.33 11.52 10.10
CA MET A 91 6.48 10.74 9.21
C MET A 91 7.28 9.82 8.28
N SER A 92 8.51 10.20 7.91
CA SER A 92 9.42 9.32 7.17
C SER A 92 9.89 8.16 8.02
N ALA A 93 10.20 8.38 9.30
CA ALA A 93 10.55 7.32 10.25
C ALA A 93 9.40 6.33 10.45
N LEU A 94 8.18 6.84 10.69
CA LEU A 94 6.98 6.03 10.84
C LEU A 94 6.73 5.14 9.61
N ARG A 95 6.76 5.73 8.41
CA ARG A 95 6.54 4.98 7.17
C ARG A 95 7.59 3.91 6.94
N SER A 96 8.86 4.20 7.23
CA SER A 96 9.92 3.19 7.09
C SER A 96 9.75 2.03 8.07
N ALA A 97 9.24 2.27 9.28
CA ALA A 97 8.96 1.22 10.25
C ALA A 97 7.75 0.38 9.83
N LEU A 98 6.67 1.00 9.33
CA LEU A 98 5.50 0.27 8.83
C LEU A 98 5.81 -0.52 7.55
N GLU A 99 6.70 -0.02 6.68
CA GLU A 99 7.17 -0.76 5.51
C GLU A 99 7.97 -2.00 5.92
N PHE A 100 8.83 -1.88 6.94
CA PHE A 100 9.49 -3.04 7.54
C PHE A 100 8.47 -4.08 8.05
N CYS A 101 7.43 -3.66 8.76
CA CYS A 101 6.38 -4.58 9.21
C CYS A 101 5.57 -5.20 8.06
N ALA A 102 5.47 -4.52 6.92
CA ALA A 102 4.78 -5.05 5.74
C ALA A 102 5.58 -6.14 5.02
N ASP A 103 6.91 -6.03 5.08
CA ASP A 103 7.84 -6.91 4.40
C ASP A 103 8.28 -8.10 5.28
N ASP A 104 7.97 -8.06 6.58
CA ASP A 104 8.35 -9.07 7.58
C ASP A 104 7.17 -10.00 7.91
N ASP A 105 7.34 -11.31 7.61
CA ASP A 105 6.33 -12.37 7.79
C ASP A 105 5.93 -12.63 9.27
N ASP A 106 6.67 -12.06 10.23
CA ASP A 106 6.35 -12.13 11.67
C ASP A 106 5.38 -11.01 12.11
N TYR A 107 5.19 -9.98 11.29
CA TYR A 107 4.22 -8.92 11.51
C TYR A 107 3.02 -9.11 10.55
N ASN A 108 1.82 -9.34 11.09
CA ASN A 108 0.58 -9.45 10.30
C ASN A 108 0.13 -8.07 9.76
N TYR A 109 0.98 -7.37 9.01
CA TYR A 109 0.66 -6.10 8.35
C TYR A 109 0.31 -6.34 6.89
N GLU A 110 -0.94 -6.76 6.65
CA GLU A 110 -1.35 -7.36 5.38
C GLU A 110 -1.35 -6.43 4.15
N PHE A 111 -1.26 -5.09 4.26
CA PHE A 111 -1.35 -4.25 3.04
C PHE A 111 -0.85 -2.80 3.14
N ASN A 112 0.27 -2.49 2.48
CA ASN A 112 0.68 -1.12 2.19
C ASN A 112 0.01 -0.60 0.90
N VAL A 113 -1.04 0.22 1.02
CA VAL A 113 -1.73 0.91 -0.10
C VAL A 113 -0.78 1.82 -0.92
N GLY A 114 0.41 2.11 -0.40
CA GLY A 114 1.46 2.88 -1.06
C GLY A 114 2.46 2.07 -1.88
N SER A 115 2.37 0.74 -1.90
CA SER A 115 3.35 -0.11 -2.59
C SER A 115 3.41 0.19 -4.10
N ARG A 116 4.63 0.43 -4.59
CA ARG A 116 4.89 0.78 -5.99
C ARG A 116 5.26 -0.50 -6.75
N VAL A 117 4.50 -0.83 -7.79
CA VAL A 117 4.83 -1.95 -8.68
C VAL A 117 5.68 -1.48 -9.86
N ARG A 118 6.51 -2.40 -10.38
CA ARG A 118 7.35 -2.16 -11.54
C ARG A 118 6.64 -2.59 -12.82
N GLY A 119 6.36 -1.62 -13.69
CA GLY A 119 5.81 -1.82 -15.01
C GLY A 119 6.84 -2.10 -16.11
N LYS A 120 6.33 -2.20 -17.34
CA LYS A 120 7.15 -2.30 -18.55
C LYS A 120 8.13 -1.12 -18.62
N ARG A 121 9.35 -1.38 -19.09
CA ARG A 121 10.46 -0.39 -19.18
C ARG A 121 10.89 0.18 -17.82
N GLY A 122 10.58 -0.50 -16.72
CA GLY A 122 11.03 -0.12 -15.37
C GLY A 122 10.26 1.04 -14.73
N LYS A 123 9.20 1.55 -15.38
CA LYS A 123 8.32 2.58 -14.81
C LYS A 123 7.69 2.06 -13.51
N LYS A 124 7.85 2.78 -12.41
CA LYS A 124 7.19 2.45 -11.13
C LYS A 124 5.87 3.20 -11.04
N PHE A 125 4.80 2.52 -10.65
CA PHE A 125 3.50 3.15 -10.43
C PHE A 125 2.77 2.48 -9.25
N ARG A 126 1.83 3.20 -8.64
CA ARG A 126 1.00 2.67 -7.54
C ARG A 126 -0.20 1.92 -8.07
N LEU A 127 -0.65 0.90 -7.34
CA LEU A 127 -1.91 0.21 -7.60
C LEU A 127 -3.00 0.73 -6.66
N TYR A 128 -4.20 0.89 -7.21
CA TYR A 128 -5.37 1.34 -6.47
C TYR A 128 -6.40 0.23 -6.46
N TYR A 129 -6.93 -0.05 -5.27
CA TYR A 129 -7.87 -1.13 -5.04
C TYR A 129 -9.09 -0.56 -4.35
N ASN A 130 -10.26 -0.85 -4.90
CA ASN A 130 -11.51 -0.55 -4.20
C ASN A 130 -11.69 -1.50 -2.99
N PRO A 131 -12.59 -1.20 -2.05
CA PRO A 131 -12.79 -2.00 -0.84
C PRO A 131 -13.09 -3.48 -1.13
N ARG A 132 -13.84 -3.75 -2.21
CA ARG A 132 -14.18 -5.12 -2.62
C ARG A 132 -12.95 -5.92 -3.03
N VAL A 133 -12.01 -5.30 -3.76
CA VAL A 133 -10.77 -5.97 -4.17
C VAL A 133 -9.85 -6.18 -2.97
N GLN A 134 -9.79 -5.23 -2.03
CA GLN A 134 -9.04 -5.40 -0.78
C GLN A 134 -9.52 -6.62 -0.01
N GLU A 135 -10.84 -6.81 0.11
CA GLU A 135 -11.42 -7.98 0.75
C GLU A 135 -11.09 -9.28 0.00
N CYS A 136 -11.15 -9.28 -1.34
CA CYS A 136 -10.74 -10.46 -2.12
C CYS A 136 -9.26 -10.82 -1.93
N ILE A 137 -8.38 -9.81 -1.84
CA ILE A 137 -6.95 -10.03 -1.57
C ILE A 137 -6.78 -10.64 -0.18
N ARG A 138 -7.46 -10.10 0.84
CA ARG A 138 -7.43 -10.64 2.21
C ARG A 138 -7.87 -12.11 2.25
N LEU A 139 -8.98 -12.45 1.61
CA LEU A 139 -9.45 -13.83 1.52
C LEU A 139 -8.43 -14.74 0.80
N TYR A 140 -7.80 -14.22 -0.26
CA TYR A 140 -6.75 -14.94 -0.97
C TYR A 140 -5.51 -15.18 -0.10
N MET A 141 -5.02 -14.16 0.63
CA MET A 141 -3.85 -14.32 1.51
C MET A 141 -4.10 -15.34 2.62
N ASN A 142 -5.31 -15.33 3.20
CA ASN A 142 -5.72 -16.33 4.18
C ASN A 142 -5.74 -17.75 3.60
N GLN A 143 -6.24 -17.92 2.37
CA GLN A 143 -6.21 -19.22 1.68
C GLN A 143 -4.79 -19.64 1.30
N ARG A 144 -3.94 -18.69 0.89
CA ARG A 144 -2.55 -18.93 0.53
C ARG A 144 -1.75 -19.40 1.73
N GLY A 145 -1.87 -18.74 2.88
CA GLY A 145 -1.05 -18.98 4.08
C GLY A 145 0.41 -18.57 3.90
N LYS A 146 1.26 -18.90 4.87
CA LYS A 146 2.69 -18.52 4.86
C LYS A 146 3.52 -19.35 3.88
N ASP A 147 4.40 -18.69 3.14
CA ASP A 147 5.39 -19.30 2.25
C ASP A 147 6.53 -18.33 1.91
N THR A 148 7.60 -18.82 1.28
CA THR A 148 8.80 -18.03 0.93
C THR A 148 8.80 -17.50 -0.50
N ILE A 149 7.66 -17.54 -1.21
CA ILE A 149 7.56 -17.17 -2.63
C ILE A 149 7.24 -15.67 -2.75
N PRO A 150 8.09 -14.87 -3.40
CA PRO A 150 7.89 -13.41 -3.48
C PRO A 150 6.74 -12.98 -4.40
N ASP A 151 6.26 -13.87 -5.28
CA ASP A 151 5.14 -13.56 -6.19
C ASP A 151 3.81 -13.45 -5.44
N LEU A 152 2.98 -12.46 -5.78
CA LEU A 152 1.66 -12.28 -5.16
C LEU A 152 0.75 -13.50 -5.39
N PHE A 153 0.71 -14.01 -6.62
CA PHE A 153 -0.16 -15.13 -6.98
C PHE A 153 0.66 -16.42 -7.12
N VAL A 154 0.27 -17.44 -6.35
CA VAL A 154 0.87 -18.77 -6.35
C VAL A 154 -0.17 -19.86 -6.61
N ARG A 155 0.28 -21.02 -7.09
CA ARG A 155 -0.52 -22.25 -7.14
C ARG A 155 -0.40 -22.98 -5.81
N VAL A 156 -1.52 -23.22 -5.15
CA VAL A 156 -1.61 -24.05 -3.94
C VAL A 156 -2.06 -25.46 -4.32
N TYR A 157 -1.30 -26.47 -3.90
CA TYR A 157 -1.59 -27.88 -4.12
C TYR A 157 -2.34 -28.48 -2.93
N LYS A 158 -3.07 -29.58 -3.14
CA LYS A 158 -3.83 -30.27 -2.07
C LYS A 158 -2.94 -30.77 -0.92
N ASN A 159 -1.68 -31.05 -1.19
CA ASN A 159 -0.69 -31.47 -0.19
C ASN A 159 -0.05 -30.28 0.55
N GLY A 160 -0.55 -29.05 0.37
CA GLY A 160 0.00 -27.84 0.97
C GLY A 160 1.22 -27.25 0.25
N GLY A 161 1.73 -27.91 -0.80
CA GLY A 161 2.81 -27.38 -1.62
C GLY A 161 2.40 -26.09 -2.35
N ARG A 162 3.36 -25.20 -2.59
CA ARG A 162 3.14 -23.92 -3.29
C ARG A 162 4.17 -23.70 -4.38
N LYS A 163 3.76 -23.08 -5.49
CA LYS A 163 4.65 -22.79 -6.63
C LYS A 163 4.28 -21.50 -7.34
N THR A 164 5.29 -20.81 -7.88
CA THR A 164 5.12 -19.65 -8.76
C THR A 164 4.27 -19.96 -9.99
N LEU A 165 3.51 -18.98 -10.46
CA LEU A 165 2.66 -19.12 -11.64
C LEU A 165 3.40 -18.81 -12.94
N ASN A 166 3.08 -19.55 -14.00
CA ASN A 166 3.45 -19.17 -15.36
C ASN A 166 2.49 -18.07 -15.86
N LYS A 167 2.99 -17.15 -16.70
CA LYS A 167 2.17 -16.11 -17.37
C LYS A 167 0.96 -16.68 -18.14
N SER A 168 1.06 -17.91 -18.66
CA SER A 168 -0.06 -18.56 -19.35
C SER A 168 -1.29 -18.79 -18.45
N VAL A 169 -1.10 -18.87 -17.13
CA VAL A 169 -2.18 -19.08 -16.15
C VAL A 169 -3.21 -17.94 -16.20
N PHE A 170 -2.78 -16.69 -16.43
CA PHE A 170 -3.71 -15.57 -16.54
C PHE A 170 -4.67 -15.71 -17.73
N ASN A 171 -4.17 -16.21 -18.87
CA ASN A 171 -5.03 -16.53 -20.02
C ASN A 171 -5.95 -17.71 -19.72
N TYR A 172 -5.48 -18.70 -18.97
CA TYR A 172 -6.30 -19.84 -18.55
C TYR A 172 -7.45 -19.39 -17.63
N TRP A 173 -7.21 -18.51 -16.66
CA TRP A 173 -8.27 -17.93 -15.83
C TRP A 173 -9.30 -17.16 -16.66
N CYS A 174 -8.86 -16.42 -17.69
CA CYS A 174 -9.79 -15.76 -18.62
C CYS A 174 -10.74 -16.76 -19.30
N LYS A 175 -10.24 -17.95 -19.68
CA LYS A 175 -11.08 -19.02 -20.25
C LYS A 175 -12.09 -19.55 -19.25
N ILE A 176 -11.70 -19.69 -17.98
CA ILE A 176 -12.62 -20.09 -16.89
C ILE A 176 -13.73 -19.05 -16.74
N PHE A 177 -13.37 -17.76 -16.65
CA PHE A 177 -14.36 -16.69 -16.52
C PHE A 177 -15.30 -16.61 -17.73
N ALA A 178 -14.77 -16.77 -18.94
CA ALA A 178 -15.59 -16.83 -20.15
C ALA A 178 -16.60 -17.98 -20.07
N LYS A 179 -16.16 -19.19 -19.70
CA LYS A 179 -17.04 -20.34 -19.53
C LYS A 179 -18.16 -20.07 -18.51
N MET A 180 -17.83 -19.53 -17.35
CA MET A 180 -18.82 -19.20 -16.31
C MET A 180 -19.88 -18.19 -16.80
N LEU A 181 -19.46 -17.19 -17.58
CA LEU A 181 -20.38 -16.22 -18.17
C LEU A 181 -21.23 -16.83 -19.28
N ASN A 182 -20.65 -17.71 -20.10
CA ASN A 182 -21.39 -18.42 -21.14
C ASN A 182 -22.51 -19.27 -20.55
N GLU A 183 -22.20 -20.01 -19.47
CA GLU A 183 -23.17 -20.84 -18.76
C GLU A 183 -24.29 -20.00 -18.13
N LYS A 184 -23.97 -18.81 -17.62
CA LYS A 184 -24.95 -17.93 -16.97
C LYS A 184 -25.86 -17.20 -17.96
N GLU A 185 -25.30 -16.72 -19.07
CA GLU A 185 -25.98 -15.79 -19.98
C GLU A 185 -26.44 -16.45 -21.30
N GLY A 186 -26.05 -17.71 -21.54
CA GLY A 186 -26.41 -18.46 -22.76
C GLY A 186 -25.76 -17.92 -24.04
N LYS A 187 -24.63 -17.21 -23.93
CA LYS A 187 -23.95 -16.54 -25.05
C LYS A 187 -22.46 -16.88 -25.07
N GLU A 188 -21.83 -16.85 -26.24
CA GLU A 188 -20.39 -17.07 -26.33
C GLU A 188 -19.61 -15.77 -26.04
N PHE A 189 -18.86 -15.75 -24.94
CA PHE A 189 -17.91 -14.71 -24.59
C PHE A 189 -16.48 -15.16 -24.84
N LYS A 190 -15.66 -14.25 -25.38
CA LYS A 190 -14.21 -14.41 -25.49
C LYS A 190 -13.53 -13.39 -24.60
N ILE A 191 -12.87 -13.87 -23.55
CA ILE A 191 -12.19 -13.02 -22.56
C ILE A 191 -10.70 -13.24 -22.65
N ASN A 192 -9.96 -12.13 -22.67
CA ASN A 192 -8.52 -12.09 -22.52
C ASN A 192 -8.14 -11.00 -21.49
N PRO A 193 -6.88 -10.91 -21.04
CA PRO A 193 -6.47 -9.91 -20.05
C PRO A 193 -6.78 -8.45 -20.45
N HIS A 194 -6.73 -8.10 -21.74
CA HIS A 194 -7.04 -6.75 -22.22
C HIS A 194 -8.52 -6.40 -22.11
N CYS A 195 -9.42 -7.39 -22.21
CA CYS A 195 -10.87 -7.18 -22.05
C CYS A 195 -11.21 -6.54 -20.69
N PHE A 196 -10.52 -6.92 -19.61
CA PHE A 196 -10.74 -6.31 -18.29
C PHE A 196 -10.37 -4.83 -18.26
N ARG A 197 -9.29 -4.46 -18.96
CA ARG A 197 -8.87 -3.06 -19.07
C ARG A 197 -9.91 -2.24 -19.84
N HIS A 198 -10.34 -2.74 -20.99
CA HIS A 198 -11.35 -2.06 -21.81
C HIS A 198 -12.68 -1.94 -21.06
N SER A 199 -13.19 -3.05 -20.53
CA SER A 199 -14.44 -3.07 -19.77
C SER A 199 -14.41 -2.09 -18.59
N ARG A 200 -13.29 -1.98 -17.86
CA ARG A 200 -13.19 -1.00 -16.78
C ARG A 200 -13.22 0.44 -17.30
N LEU A 201 -12.51 0.75 -18.38
CA LEU A 201 -12.51 2.11 -18.95
C LEU A 201 -13.90 2.48 -19.49
N ASP A 202 -14.59 1.55 -20.15
CA ASP A 202 -15.94 1.76 -20.66
C ASP A 202 -16.95 1.95 -19.51
N ASN A 203 -16.87 1.14 -18.46
CA ASN A 203 -17.72 1.29 -17.28
C ASN A 203 -17.53 2.65 -16.61
N LEU A 204 -16.28 3.12 -16.49
CA LEU A 204 -16.00 4.45 -15.92
C LEU A 204 -16.53 5.58 -16.82
N LYS A 205 -16.44 5.42 -18.15
CA LYS A 205 -17.04 6.36 -19.11
C LYS A 205 -18.56 6.43 -18.93
N VAL A 206 -19.23 5.29 -18.79
CA VAL A 206 -20.69 5.22 -18.54
C VAL A 206 -21.06 5.85 -17.20
N GLN A 207 -20.19 5.73 -16.18
CA GLN A 207 -20.34 6.40 -14.88
C GLN A 207 -20.08 7.91 -14.92
N GLY A 208 -19.80 8.48 -16.10
CA GLY A 208 -19.61 9.92 -16.27
C GLY A 208 -18.20 10.42 -15.93
N VAL A 209 -17.22 9.53 -15.76
CA VAL A 209 -15.83 9.93 -15.51
C VAL A 209 -15.28 10.65 -16.76
N PRO A 210 -14.74 11.88 -16.61
CA PRO A 210 -14.19 12.63 -17.74
C PRO A 210 -13.06 11.89 -18.47
N LEU A 211 -13.01 12.04 -19.80
CA LEU A 211 -12.04 11.36 -20.67
C LEU A 211 -10.58 11.63 -20.26
N GLU A 212 -10.30 12.84 -19.75
CA GLU A 212 -8.98 13.24 -19.26
C GLU A 212 -8.51 12.36 -18.08
N LYS A 213 -9.39 12.08 -17.12
CA LYS A 213 -9.10 11.18 -15.98
C LYS A 213 -8.91 9.73 -16.42
N LEU A 214 -9.70 9.28 -17.41
CA LEU A 214 -9.56 7.94 -17.99
C LEU A 214 -8.20 7.74 -18.68
N LYS A 215 -7.67 8.77 -19.34
CA LYS A 215 -6.33 8.74 -19.95
C LYS A 215 -5.23 8.59 -18.90
N SER A 216 -5.34 9.28 -17.76
CA SER A 216 -4.42 9.13 -16.61
C SER A 216 -4.38 7.68 -16.09
N LEU A 217 -5.54 7.02 -16.00
CA LEU A 217 -5.66 5.63 -15.57
C LEU A 217 -5.12 4.61 -16.61
N ALA A 218 -5.24 4.92 -17.90
CA ALA A 218 -4.93 4.02 -19.00
C ALA A 218 -3.43 3.97 -19.41
N ASN A 219 -2.55 4.77 -18.82
CA ASN A 219 -1.06 4.72 -18.87
C ASN A 219 -0.36 4.28 -20.18
N HIS A 220 -0.98 4.40 -21.35
CA HIS A 220 -0.42 4.00 -22.64
C HIS A 220 -0.98 4.87 -23.76
N SER A 221 -0.18 5.87 -24.15
CA SER A 221 0.51 6.04 -25.45
C SER A 221 -0.10 5.58 -26.78
N ASP A 222 -1.28 4.97 -26.86
CA ASP A 222 -1.93 4.67 -28.15
C ASP A 222 -3.46 4.66 -27.96
N ILE A 223 -4.03 5.86 -27.89
CA ILE A 223 -5.29 6.15 -28.56
C ILE A 223 -4.82 7.03 -29.71
N SER A 224 -4.72 6.46 -30.91
CA SER A 224 -4.14 7.17 -32.04
C SER A 224 -4.88 8.49 -32.28
N ILE A 225 -4.11 9.57 -32.44
CA ILE A 225 -4.51 10.92 -32.91
C ILE A 225 -5.19 11.73 -31.77
N THR A 226 -4.69 12.86 -31.25
CA THR A 226 -3.86 13.94 -31.80
C THR A 226 -3.06 14.61 -30.67
N GLU A 227 -2.08 15.39 -31.10
CA GLU A 227 -0.96 16.01 -30.41
C GLU A 227 -1.23 16.91 -29.19
N SER A 228 -0.15 17.04 -28.41
CA SER A 228 0.16 18.08 -27.43
C SER A 228 -0.60 18.03 -26.10
N TYR A 229 0.13 18.28 -25.01
CA TYR A 229 -0.35 18.31 -23.62
C TYR A 229 -0.58 16.95 -22.94
N LEU A 230 0.41 16.05 -22.96
CA LEU A 230 0.46 14.97 -21.97
C LEU A 230 0.91 15.55 -20.62
N LYS A 231 -0.05 16.06 -19.84
CA LYS A 231 0.11 16.24 -18.40
C LYS A 231 0.45 14.88 -17.79
N ASP A 232 1.47 14.87 -16.93
CA ASP A 232 1.81 13.73 -16.10
C ASP A 232 0.57 13.20 -15.35
N ARG A 233 0.51 11.88 -15.19
CA ARG A 233 -0.47 11.13 -14.40
C ARG A 233 -0.81 11.88 -13.10
N SER A 234 -1.99 12.50 -13.01
CA SER A 234 -2.52 13.01 -11.74
C SER A 234 -2.94 11.84 -10.85
N GLU A 235 -2.28 11.67 -9.70
CA GLU A 235 -2.66 10.64 -8.71
C GLU A 235 -4.00 10.99 -8.08
N GLU A 236 -4.37 12.27 -8.05
CA GLU A 236 -5.64 12.80 -7.56
C GLU A 236 -6.82 12.31 -8.41
N ASP A 237 -6.70 12.38 -9.73
CA ASP A 237 -7.73 11.91 -10.66
C ASP A 237 -8.00 10.41 -10.47
N ILE A 238 -6.93 9.62 -10.31
CA ILE A 238 -7.03 8.18 -10.12
C ILE A 238 -7.65 7.89 -8.75
N ALA A 239 -7.25 8.61 -7.70
CA ALA A 239 -7.85 8.47 -6.38
C ALA A 239 -9.36 8.64 -6.41
N GLU A 240 -9.82 9.74 -7.01
CA GLU A 240 -11.24 10.08 -7.12
C GLU A 240 -12.03 9.00 -7.86
N ILE A 241 -11.50 8.47 -8.97
CA ILE A 241 -12.10 7.36 -9.74
C ILE A 241 -12.34 6.12 -8.87
N PHE A 242 -11.47 5.84 -7.90
CA PHE A 242 -11.59 4.70 -7.01
C PHE A 242 -12.33 5.04 -5.71
N GLY A 243 -12.90 6.23 -5.58
CA GLY A 243 -13.54 6.70 -4.35
C GLY A 243 -12.54 6.88 -3.20
N MET A 244 -11.30 7.21 -3.54
CA MET A 244 -10.20 7.44 -2.61
C MET A 244 -9.95 8.95 -2.48
N ASP A 245 -9.67 9.41 -1.27
CA ASP A 245 -9.37 10.82 -0.98
C ASP A 245 -8.05 11.24 -1.66
N PRO A 246 -8.05 12.22 -2.58
CA PRO A 246 -6.84 12.71 -3.25
C PRO A 246 -5.75 13.21 -2.28
N SER A 247 -6.13 13.61 -1.05
CA SER A 247 -5.19 14.03 -0.01
C SER A 247 -4.23 12.92 0.44
N TYR A 248 -4.49 11.65 0.07
CA TYR A 248 -3.56 10.53 0.30
C TYR A 248 -2.31 10.60 -0.59
N PHE A 249 -2.27 11.50 -1.59
CA PHE A 249 -1.26 11.54 -2.65
C PHE A 249 -0.50 12.87 -2.76
N ALA A 250 -0.94 13.92 -2.04
CA ALA A 250 -0.20 15.15 -1.90
C ALA A 250 1.12 14.88 -1.13
N ALA A 251 2.24 15.21 -1.77
CA ALA A 251 3.60 15.02 -1.26
C ALA A 251 3.89 15.85 -0.01
#